data_AF-A0A2N2AN06-F1
#
_entry.id   AF-A0A2N2AN06-F1
#
_cell.length_a   1.000
_cell.length_b   1.000
_cell.length_c   1.000
_cell.angle_alpha   90.00
_cell.angle_beta   90.00
_cell.angle_gamma   90.00
#
_symmetry.space_group_name_H-M   'P 1'
#
loop_
_entity.id
_entity.type
_entity.pdbx_description
1 polymer ?
#
loop_
_entity_poly.entity_id
_entity_poly.type
_entity_poly.pdbx_seq_one_letter_code
_entity_poly.pdbx_strand_id
1 'polypeptide(L)'
;MGQQEQAVAAVVALLTEHGWRAAGATRVETVRIPTQQSPVFGGMGGEVATFGGRLRFERDDRRVTVGKRTTSFYRMGADGACGFRNVPTKDIATAAELAK
;
A
#
# COMPACT_ATOMS: atom_id res chain seq x y z
N MET A 1 8.13 -18.14 -3.82
CA MET A 1 7.43 -16.95 -3.31
C MET A 1 7.84 -16.71 -1.87
N GLY A 2 8.23 -15.49 -1.55
CA GLY A 2 8.48 -15.09 -0.16
C GLY A 2 7.18 -14.97 0.64
N GLN A 3 7.25 -15.07 1.97
CA GLN A 3 6.09 -14.96 2.88
C GLN A 3 5.28 -13.66 2.65
N GLN A 4 5.94 -12.56 2.31
CA GLN A 4 5.28 -11.29 2.00
C GLN A 4 4.51 -11.32 0.68
N GLU A 5 5.02 -12.02 -0.33
CA GLU A 5 4.34 -12.16 -1.63
C GLU A 5 3.08 -13.01 -1.49
N GLN A 6 3.15 -14.06 -0.67
CA GLN A 6 1.99 -14.89 -0.33
C GLN A 6 0.91 -14.07 0.41
N ALA A 7 1.32 -13.24 1.38
CA ALA A 7 0.38 -12.37 2.09
C ALA A 7 -0.29 -11.35 1.15
N VAL A 8 0.47 -10.73 0.25
CA VAL A 8 -0.10 -9.83 -0.78
C VAL A 8 -1.09 -10.58 -1.67
N ALA A 9 -0.72 -11.77 -2.17
CA ALA A 9 -1.60 -12.57 -3.02
C ALA A 9 -2.90 -12.96 -2.30
N ALA A 10 -2.83 -13.32 -1.02
CA ALA A 10 -4.00 -13.64 -0.20
C ALA A 10 -4.94 -12.45 -0.04
N VAL A 11 -4.41 -11.24 0.26
CA VAL A 11 -5.23 -10.03 0.34
C VAL A 11 -5.85 -9.69 -1.03
N VAL A 12 -5.10 -9.85 -2.12
CA VAL A 12 -5.63 -9.59 -3.48
C VAL A 12 -6.77 -10.55 -3.82
N ALA A 13 -6.62 -11.84 -3.54
CA ALA A 13 -7.67 -12.84 -3.74
C ALA A 13 -8.93 -12.48 -2.93
N LEU A 14 -8.75 -12.14 -1.66
CA LEU A 14 -9.82 -11.74 -0.76
C LEU A 14 -10.56 -10.48 -1.24
N LEU A 15 -9.84 -9.46 -1.68
CA LEU A 15 -10.46 -8.24 -2.23
C LEU A 15 -11.28 -8.57 -3.48
N THR A 16 -10.76 -9.43 -4.35
CA THR A 16 -11.46 -9.86 -5.57
C THR A 16 -12.74 -10.63 -5.24
N GLU A 17 -12.69 -11.53 -4.25
CA GLU A 17 -13.86 -12.27 -3.76
C GLU A 17 -14.95 -11.33 -3.19
N HIS A 18 -14.55 -10.26 -2.50
CA HIS A 18 -15.46 -9.24 -1.98
C HIS A 18 -15.86 -8.15 -3.00
N GLY A 19 -15.64 -8.39 -4.29
CA GLY A 19 -16.11 -7.54 -5.39
C GLY A 19 -15.31 -6.26 -5.61
N TRP A 20 -14.11 -6.15 -5.02
CA TRP A 20 -13.23 -5.02 -5.28
C TRP A 20 -12.60 -5.13 -6.67
N ARG A 21 -12.49 -4.01 -7.37
CA ARG A 21 -11.91 -3.95 -8.72
C ARG A 21 -10.51 -3.37 -8.67
N ALA A 22 -9.60 -3.93 -9.47
CA ALA A 22 -8.25 -3.39 -9.59
C ALA A 22 -8.28 -1.99 -10.22
N ALA A 23 -7.58 -1.04 -9.60
CA ALA A 23 -7.50 0.37 -9.98
C ALA A 23 -6.05 0.80 -10.26
N GLY A 24 -5.23 -0.14 -10.78
CA GLY A 24 -3.82 0.08 -11.10
C GLY A 24 -2.89 -0.03 -9.89
N ALA A 25 -1.76 0.68 -9.95
CA ALA A 25 -0.75 0.68 -8.90
C ALA A 25 -0.22 2.10 -8.64
N THR A 26 0.32 2.35 -7.45
CA THR A 26 1.02 3.61 -7.17
C THR A 26 2.33 3.66 -7.94
N ARG A 27 2.67 4.84 -8.47
CA ARG A 27 3.92 5.08 -9.20
C ARG A 27 5.11 4.68 -8.34
N VAL A 28 6.04 3.94 -8.94
CA VAL A 28 7.29 3.56 -8.29
C VAL A 28 8.31 4.67 -8.53
N GLU A 29 8.93 5.16 -7.46
CA GLU A 29 10.00 6.15 -7.52
C GLU A 29 11.15 5.71 -6.63
N THR A 30 12.37 5.76 -7.15
CA THR A 30 13.59 5.50 -6.38
C THR A 30 14.32 6.81 -6.19
N VAL A 31 14.44 7.24 -4.94
CA VAL A 31 15.05 8.52 -4.56
C VAL A 31 16.12 8.29 -3.50
N ARG A 32 17.05 9.26 -3.38
CA ARG A 32 17.99 9.30 -2.26
C ARG A 32 17.40 10.14 -1.13
N ILE A 33 17.28 9.55 0.05
CA ILE A 33 16.77 10.22 1.23
C ILE A 33 17.92 10.56 2.16
N PRO A 34 18.08 11.84 2.54
CA PRO A 34 19.04 12.21 3.58
C PRO A 34 18.66 11.51 4.89
N THR A 35 19.59 10.76 5.47
CA THR A 35 19.46 10.19 6.81
C THR A 35 20.50 10.82 7.74
N GLN A 36 20.34 10.68 9.05
CA GLN A 36 21.38 11.15 9.99
C GLN A 36 22.73 10.47 9.76
N GLN A 37 22.70 9.20 9.32
CA GLN A 37 23.89 8.41 9.01
C GLN A 37 24.44 8.69 7.61
N SER A 38 23.60 9.16 6.69
CA SER A 38 23.97 9.54 5.33
C SER A 38 23.33 10.88 4.92
N PRO A 39 23.84 12.01 5.45
CA PRO A 39 23.41 13.33 5.01
C PRO A 39 23.79 13.58 3.54
N VAL A 40 22.98 14.38 2.84
CA VAL A 40 23.24 14.73 1.44
C VAL A 40 24.13 15.97 1.41
N PHE A 41 25.39 15.82 0.98
CA PHE A 41 26.33 16.92 0.77
C PHE A 41 26.60 17.08 -0.73
N GLY A 42 26.12 18.17 -1.33
CA GLY A 42 26.44 18.52 -2.72
C GLY A 42 25.94 17.53 -3.79
N GLY A 43 24.88 16.77 -3.52
CA GLY A 43 24.30 15.78 -4.46
C GLY A 43 24.83 14.34 -4.31
N MET A 44 25.80 14.14 -3.42
CA MET A 44 26.27 12.82 -2.99
C MET A 44 25.90 12.58 -1.52
N GLY A 45 25.51 11.35 -1.17
CA GLY A 45 24.93 10.98 0.12
C GLY A 45 23.43 10.67 0.04
N GLY A 46 22.85 10.28 1.17
CA GLY A 46 21.48 9.80 1.25
C GLY A 46 21.36 8.31 0.92
N GLU A 47 20.45 7.64 1.63
CA GLU A 47 20.12 6.24 1.39
C GLU A 47 19.18 6.11 0.19
N VAL A 48 19.45 5.15 -0.68
CA VAL A 48 18.55 4.83 -1.79
C VAL A 48 17.33 4.12 -1.24
N ALA A 49 16.16 4.72 -1.44
CA ALA A 49 14.88 4.15 -1.04
C ALA A 49 13.90 4.16 -2.21
N THR A 50 13.14 3.07 -2.35
CA THR A 50 12.11 2.92 -3.35
C THR A 50 10.72 3.05 -2.71
N PHE A 51 9.92 3.96 -3.24
CA PHE A 51 8.55 4.26 -2.83
C PHE A 51 7.54 3.77 -3.86
N GLY A 52 6.30 3.61 -3.42
CA GLY A 52 5.18 3.24 -4.28
C GLY A 52 5.08 1.74 -4.56
N GLY A 53 4.58 1.39 -5.75
CA GLY A 53 4.40 -0.01 -6.17
C GLY A 53 3.28 -0.75 -5.44
N ARG A 54 2.40 -0.04 -4.74
CA ARG A 54 1.24 -0.65 -4.07
C ARG A 54 0.13 -0.87 -5.09
N LEU A 55 -0.48 -2.05 -5.07
CA LEU A 55 -1.67 -2.33 -5.86
C LEU A 55 -2.85 -1.52 -5.30
N ARG A 56 -3.70 -1.00 -6.18
CA ARG A 56 -4.89 -0.22 -5.81
C ARG A 56 -6.14 -0.99 -6.18
N PHE A 57 -7.14 -0.89 -5.31
CA PHE A 57 -8.46 -1.46 -5.53
C PHE A 57 -9.53 -0.44 -5.16
N GLU A 58 -10.70 -0.57 -5.78
CA GLU A 58 -11.85 0.28 -5.51
C GLU A 58 -13.17 -0.49 -5.46
N ARG A 59 -14.08 0.03 -4.64
CA ARG A 59 -15.47 -0.40 -4.53
C ARG A 59 -16.29 0.79 -4.06
N ASP A 60 -17.14 1.33 -4.95
CA ASP A 60 -17.91 2.56 -4.71
C ASP A 60 -17.04 3.76 -4.30
N ASP A 61 -17.30 4.37 -3.13
CA ASP A 61 -16.51 5.46 -2.55
C ASP A 61 -15.27 4.95 -1.80
N ARG A 62 -15.13 3.63 -1.62
CA ARG A 62 -14.04 3.02 -0.86
C ARG A 62 -12.85 2.71 -1.75
N ARG A 63 -11.66 2.76 -1.16
CA ARG A 63 -10.39 2.51 -1.82
C ARG A 63 -9.48 1.68 -0.91
N VAL A 64 -8.67 0.84 -1.54
CA VAL A 64 -7.66 0.03 -0.85
C VAL A 64 -6.33 0.15 -1.56
N THR A 65 -5.24 0.30 -0.80
CA THR A 65 -3.90 0.05 -1.33
C THR A 65 -3.26 -1.14 -0.64
N VAL A 66 -2.76 -2.11 -1.39
CA VAL A 66 -2.09 -3.31 -0.89
C VAL A 66 -0.59 -3.18 -1.17
N GLY A 67 0.21 -3.10 -0.11
CA GLY A 67 1.67 -3.15 -0.19
C GLY A 67 2.23 -4.42 0.46
N LYS A 68 3.55 -4.61 0.40
CA LYS A 68 4.20 -5.79 1.02
C LYS A 68 4.07 -5.85 2.55
N ARG A 69 3.98 -4.69 3.21
CA ARG A 69 3.98 -4.57 4.67
C ARG A 69 2.62 -4.16 5.24
N THR A 70 1.88 -3.33 4.53
CA THR A 70 0.66 -2.71 5.02
C THR A 70 -0.38 -2.64 3.92
N THR A 71 -1.61 -2.94 4.28
CA THR A 71 -2.82 -2.73 3.48
C THR A 71 -3.61 -1.59 4.10
N SER A 72 -4.00 -0.62 3.29
CA SER A 72 -4.67 0.61 3.73
C SER A 72 -6.06 0.70 3.12
N PHE A 73 -7.09 0.71 3.94
CA PHE A 73 -8.49 0.93 3.56
C PHE A 73 -8.87 2.38 3.84
N TYR A 74 -9.55 3.04 2.92
CA TYR A 74 -9.97 4.44 3.07
C TYR A 74 -11.19 4.73 2.19
N ARG A 75 -11.74 5.94 2.30
CA ARG A 75 -12.83 6.44 1.45
C ARG A 75 -12.40 7.70 0.71
N MET A 76 -13.04 7.97 -0.41
CA MET A 76 -12.93 9.23 -1.15
C MET A 76 -14.11 10.12 -0.75
N GLY A 77 -13.85 11.13 0.07
CA GLY A 77 -14.81 12.20 0.38
C GLY A 77 -14.66 13.39 -0.59
N ALA A 78 -15.46 14.43 -0.37
CA ALA A 78 -15.43 15.65 -1.19
C ALA A 78 -14.05 16.33 -1.22
N ASP A 79 -13.34 16.32 -0.09
CA ASP A 79 -12.00 16.93 0.06
C ASP A 79 -10.84 15.94 -0.19
N GLY A 80 -11.17 14.74 -0.70
CA GLY A 80 -10.19 13.69 -0.99
C GLY A 80 -10.22 12.51 -0.02
N ALA A 81 -9.08 11.84 0.12
CA ALA A 81 -8.99 10.57 0.83
C ALA A 81 -9.10 10.75 2.35
N CYS A 82 -10.00 10.00 3.00
CA CYS A 82 -10.26 10.09 4.44
C CYS A 82 -10.55 8.73 5.09
N GLY A 83 -10.55 8.68 6.42
CA GLY A 83 -10.95 7.49 7.18
C GLY A 83 -10.01 6.29 7.02
N PHE A 84 -8.69 6.54 6.97
CA PHE A 84 -7.69 5.50 6.78
C PHE A 84 -7.68 4.47 7.92
N ARG A 85 -7.80 3.19 7.56
CA ARG A 85 -7.52 2.05 8.43
C ARG A 85 -6.37 1.25 7.83
N ASN A 86 -5.22 1.30 8.50
CA ASN A 86 -4.01 0.62 8.09
C ASN A 86 -3.86 -0.68 8.87
N VAL A 87 -3.69 -1.79 8.17
CA VAL A 87 -3.46 -3.11 8.78
C VAL A 87 -2.19 -3.72 8.22
N PRO A 88 -1.42 -4.48 9.01
CA PRO A 88 -0.32 -5.26 8.47
C PRO A 88 -0.85 -6.19 7.36
N THR A 89 -0.19 -6.26 6.21
CA THR A 89 -0.65 -7.11 5.09
C THR A 89 -0.67 -8.59 5.46
N LYS A 90 0.17 -9.00 6.41
CA LYS A 90 0.16 -10.36 6.97
C LYS A 90 -1.07 -10.67 7.85
N ASP A 91 -1.79 -9.65 8.30
CA ASP A 91 -3.01 -9.81 9.11
C ASP A 91 -4.23 -9.93 8.18
N ILE A 92 -4.39 -11.12 7.62
CA ILE A 92 -5.44 -11.42 6.65
C ILE A 92 -6.82 -11.37 7.29
N ALA A 93 -6.95 -11.73 8.58
CA ALA A 93 -8.22 -11.74 9.28
C ALA A 93 -8.80 -10.33 9.40
N THR A 94 -8.00 -9.36 9.88
CA THR A 94 -8.46 -7.96 9.96
C THR A 94 -8.70 -7.38 8.56
N ALA A 95 -7.87 -7.73 7.57
CA ALA A 95 -8.10 -7.32 6.18
C ALA A 95 -9.43 -7.87 5.63
N ALA A 96 -9.81 -9.10 5.97
CA ALA A 96 -11.08 -9.73 5.62
C ALA A 96 -12.28 -8.96 6.19
N GLU A 97 -12.22 -8.62 7.48
CA GLU A 97 -13.28 -7.86 8.13
C GLU A 97 -13.48 -6.47 7.49
N LEU A 98 -12.38 -5.81 7.11
CA LEU A 98 -12.42 -4.51 6.47
C LEU A 98 -12.85 -4.57 5.00
N ALA A 99 -12.66 -5.69 4.31
CA ALA A 99 -13.03 -5.84 2.90
C ALA A 99 -14.53 -6.08 2.67
N LYS A 100 -15.26 -6.51 3.70
CA LYS A 100 -16.73 -6.59 3.70
C LYS A 100 -17.35 -5.24 3.41
#